data_AF-A0A135VSL3-F1
#
_entry.id   AF-A0A135VSL3-F1
#
_cell.length_a   1.000
_cell.length_b   1.000
_cell.length_c   1.000
_cell.angle_alpha   90.00
_cell.angle_beta   90.00
_cell.angle_gamma   90.00
#
_symmetry.space_group_name_H-M   'P 1'
#
loop_
_entity.id
_entity.type
_entity.pdbx_description
1 polymer ?
#
loop_
_entity_poly.entity_id
_entity_poly.type
_entity_poly.pdbx_seq_one_letter_code
_entity_poly.pdbx_strand_id
1 'polypeptide(L)'
;MTEIPMPGPEPYQQAPKKSTSSDCCKWGAIICVIFIIGIIIIAIVFVGSFWSFFNWGNGEPSYSERSLGSFNNIDVDLFSTFYYDEFDVYSSETQTTTPPDVYFDISVDDTGVDVVTVTIHFAIYEIDQTTFDSIPTWAGLDSYLVEQGDYYDTATGFFNLQNYASTYVWVIWFEASSKTSVWTVDVDLTLRYNWNL
;
A
#
# COMPACT_ATOMS: atom_id res chain seq x y z
N MET A 1 8.33 -27.70 2.26
CA MET A 1 7.15 -26.92 1.88
C MET A 1 6.16 -27.12 3.00
N THR A 2 6.08 -26.14 3.89
CA THR A 2 5.21 -26.19 5.08
C THR A 2 3.85 -25.67 4.62
N GLU A 3 2.83 -26.52 4.62
CA GLU A 3 1.47 -26.10 4.26
C GLU A 3 0.99 -25.07 5.27
N ILE A 4 0.62 -23.87 4.78
CA ILE A 4 0.06 -22.80 5.61
C ILE A 4 -1.31 -23.25 6.10
N PRO A 5 -1.58 -23.24 7.41
CA PRO A 5 -2.87 -23.65 7.96
C PRO A 5 -3.99 -22.73 7.47
N MET A 6 -5.09 -23.31 6.99
CA MET A 6 -6.23 -22.57 6.45
C MET A 6 -6.89 -21.69 7.52
N PRO A 7 -7.35 -20.47 7.16
CA PRO A 7 -8.28 -19.68 7.96
C PRO A 7 -9.52 -20.48 8.38
N GLY A 8 -10.00 -20.24 9.60
CA GLY A 8 -11.38 -20.55 9.96
C GLY A 8 -12.37 -19.68 9.15
N PRO A 9 -13.68 -19.98 9.20
CA PRO A 9 -14.72 -19.35 8.39
C PRO A 9 -15.06 -17.89 8.76
N GLU A 10 -14.11 -17.14 9.34
CA GLU A 10 -14.33 -15.74 9.71
C GLU A 10 -14.27 -14.82 8.48
N PRO A 11 -15.09 -13.75 8.45
CA PRO A 11 -15.34 -12.97 7.24
C PRO A 11 -14.13 -12.13 6.85
N TYR A 12 -13.77 -12.20 5.57
CA TYR A 12 -12.87 -11.27 4.88
C TYR A 12 -13.20 -9.82 5.25
N GLN A 13 -12.22 -9.05 5.73
CA GLN A 13 -12.40 -7.62 5.99
C GLN A 13 -11.77 -6.82 4.84
N GLN A 14 -12.60 -6.14 4.06
CA GLN A 14 -12.14 -5.12 3.11
C GLN A 14 -11.47 -3.96 3.86
N ALA A 15 -10.42 -3.38 3.27
CA ALA A 15 -9.77 -2.20 3.81
C ALA A 15 -10.79 -1.06 4.06
N PRO A 16 -10.65 -0.29 5.16
CA PRO A 16 -11.62 0.75 5.50
C PRO A 16 -11.70 1.84 4.43
N LYS A 17 -12.93 2.14 3.97
CA LYS A 17 -13.20 3.19 2.97
C LYS A 17 -12.90 4.60 3.51
N LYS A 18 -12.28 5.43 2.66
CA LYS A 18 -12.02 6.86 2.90
C LYS A 18 -13.28 7.59 3.37
N SER A 19 -13.19 8.25 4.54
CA SER A 19 -14.26 9.10 5.04
C SER A 19 -14.21 10.48 4.37
N THR A 20 -15.19 10.77 3.53
CA THR A 20 -15.43 12.12 3.00
C THR A 20 -16.52 12.75 3.86
N SER A 21 -16.14 13.64 4.77
CA SER A 21 -17.08 14.42 5.58
C SER A 21 -17.29 15.79 4.93
N SER A 22 -18.53 16.06 4.49
CA SER A 22 -19.01 17.37 4.02
C SER A 22 -19.98 17.97 5.03
N ASP A 23 -20.03 19.30 4.98
CA ASP A 23 -21.05 20.22 5.49
C ASP A 23 -21.02 20.57 6.99
N CYS A 24 -21.39 21.77 7.43
CA CYS A 24 -21.58 23.09 6.82
C CYS A 24 -21.93 23.99 8.01
N CYS A 25 -21.17 25.08 8.26
CA CYS A 25 -21.62 26.34 8.89
C CYS A 25 -20.42 27.12 9.46
N LYS A 26 -19.96 28.16 8.74
CA LYS A 26 -19.37 29.43 9.26
C LYS A 26 -18.80 30.30 8.13
N TRP A 27 -19.63 30.60 7.13
CA TRP A 27 -19.24 31.26 5.87
C TRP A 27 -18.56 32.65 6.01
N GLY A 28 -18.60 33.31 7.18
CA GLY A 28 -17.91 34.59 7.40
C GLY A 28 -16.45 34.51 7.85
N ALA A 29 -16.05 33.44 8.55
CA ALA A 29 -14.66 33.22 8.98
C ALA A 29 -13.84 32.41 7.95
N ILE A 30 -14.55 31.63 7.13
CA ILE A 30 -13.99 30.76 6.10
C ILE A 30 -13.29 31.57 5.00
N ILE A 31 -13.79 32.74 4.60
CA ILE A 31 -13.19 33.52 3.49
C ILE A 31 -11.80 34.05 3.85
N CYS A 32 -11.58 34.53 5.09
CA CYS A 32 -10.26 34.98 5.54
C CYS A 32 -9.27 33.82 5.69
N VAL A 33 -9.74 32.66 6.19
CA VAL A 33 -8.91 31.46 6.32
C VAL A 33 -8.57 30.89 4.94
N ILE A 34 -9.50 30.87 3.98
CA ILE A 34 -9.24 30.43 2.60
C ILE A 34 -8.21 31.33 1.91
N PHE A 35 -8.21 32.64 2.15
CA PHE A 35 -7.20 33.53 1.54
C PHE A 35 -5.79 33.28 2.11
N ILE A 36 -5.68 33.07 3.43
CA ILE A 36 -4.40 32.77 4.08
C ILE A 36 -3.91 31.39 3.67
N ILE A 37 -4.79 30.37 3.69
CA ILE A 37 -4.48 29.02 3.22
C ILE A 37 -4.13 29.05 1.73
N GLY A 38 -4.82 29.83 0.90
CA GLY A 38 -4.51 29.98 -0.51
C GLY A 38 -3.11 30.56 -0.75
N ILE A 39 -2.71 31.59 -0.02
CA ILE A 39 -1.36 32.15 -0.10
C ILE A 39 -0.31 31.15 0.42
N ILE A 40 -0.60 30.43 1.50
CA ILE A 40 0.30 29.40 2.05
C ILE A 40 0.44 28.23 1.07
N ILE A 41 -0.65 27.75 0.47
CA ILE A 41 -0.62 26.70 -0.55
C ILE A 41 0.14 27.19 -1.77
N ILE A 42 -0.09 28.41 -2.26
CA ILE A 42 0.68 28.97 -3.37
C ILE A 42 2.17 29.07 -3.01
N ALA A 43 2.52 29.47 -1.79
CA ALA A 43 3.90 29.52 -1.32
C ALA A 43 4.52 28.14 -1.14
N ILE A 44 3.80 27.14 -0.62
CA ILE A 44 4.27 25.74 -0.49
C ILE A 44 4.41 25.10 -1.87
N VAL A 45 3.48 25.35 -2.79
CA VAL A 45 3.58 24.88 -4.18
C VAL A 45 4.75 25.58 -4.87
N PHE A 46 4.98 26.87 -4.66
CA PHE A 46 6.14 27.55 -5.24
C PHE A 46 7.47 27.10 -4.63
N VAL A 47 7.56 26.91 -3.32
CA VAL A 47 8.80 26.43 -2.67
C VAL A 47 9.04 24.96 -2.97
N GLY A 48 8.01 24.10 -2.95
CA GLY A 48 8.10 22.69 -3.35
C GLY A 48 8.44 22.52 -4.83
N SER A 49 7.90 23.37 -5.70
CA SER A 49 8.23 23.37 -7.14
C SER A 49 9.58 24.02 -7.47
N PHE A 50 10.08 24.93 -6.61
CA PHE A 50 11.39 25.53 -6.77
C PHE A 50 12.51 24.61 -6.26
N TRP A 51 12.24 23.82 -5.21
CA TRP A 51 13.16 22.77 -4.75
C TRP A 51 13.22 21.59 -5.72
N SER A 52 12.12 21.23 -6.40
CA SER A 52 12.17 20.21 -7.47
C SER A 52 12.89 20.69 -8.73
N PHE A 53 12.99 22.00 -8.96
CA PHE A 53 13.72 22.57 -10.11
C PHE A 53 15.24 22.67 -9.89
N PHE A 54 15.69 22.65 -8.63
CA PHE A 54 17.11 22.76 -8.24
C PHE A 54 17.71 21.44 -7.77
N ASN A 55 17.12 20.29 -8.11
CA ASN A 55 17.76 19.00 -7.90
C ASN A 55 18.91 18.80 -8.90
N TRP A 56 20.05 19.39 -8.55
CA TRP A 56 21.29 19.37 -9.30
C TRP A 56 21.93 18.00 -9.15
N GLY A 57 21.65 17.12 -10.11
CA GLY A 57 22.55 16.07 -10.58
C GLY A 57 23.02 15.04 -9.56
N ASN A 58 22.24 13.98 -9.40
CA ASN A 58 22.73 12.61 -9.58
C ASN A 58 21.69 11.91 -10.46
N GLY A 59 22.13 11.09 -11.41
CA GLY A 59 21.25 10.39 -12.36
C GLY A 59 20.40 9.32 -11.67
N GLU A 60 19.50 9.74 -10.80
CA GLU A 60 18.48 8.89 -10.24
C GLU A 60 17.59 8.38 -11.38
N PRO A 61 17.21 7.09 -11.36
CA PRO A 61 16.30 6.56 -12.35
C PRO A 61 15.05 7.45 -12.38
N SER A 62 14.73 7.99 -13.56
CA SER A 62 13.48 8.73 -13.73
C SER A 62 12.38 7.68 -13.89
N TYR A 63 11.50 7.60 -12.91
CA TYR A 63 10.28 6.81 -12.98
C TYR A 63 9.10 7.67 -12.52
N SER A 64 7.91 7.25 -12.91
CA SER A 64 6.66 7.84 -12.45
C SER A 64 6.10 7.00 -11.31
N GLU A 65 5.38 7.65 -10.40
CA GLU A 65 4.78 7.02 -9.23
C GLU A 65 3.27 7.21 -9.20
N ARG A 66 2.57 6.22 -8.65
CA ARG A 66 1.16 6.34 -8.27
C ARG A 66 0.93 5.60 -6.95
N SER A 67 0.40 6.29 -5.95
CA SER A 67 0.01 5.65 -4.68
C SER A 67 -1.10 4.63 -4.92
N LEU A 68 -0.89 3.41 -4.43
CA LEU A 68 -1.88 2.33 -4.42
C LEU A 68 -2.66 2.32 -3.11
N GLY A 69 -1.98 2.61 -2.00
CA GLY A 69 -2.59 2.67 -0.68
C GLY A 69 -1.64 3.29 0.34
N SER A 70 -2.24 3.83 1.40
CA SER A 70 -1.53 4.28 2.60
C SER A 70 -2.47 4.00 3.78
N PHE A 71 -2.05 3.13 4.69
CA PHE A 71 -2.86 2.64 5.79
C PHE A 71 -2.08 2.77 7.08
N ASN A 72 -2.52 3.68 7.94
CA ASN A 72 -2.10 3.72 9.32
C ASN A 72 -3.21 3.07 10.14
N ASN A 73 -3.09 1.77 10.40
CA ASN A 73 -4.09 1.03 11.15
C ASN A 73 -3.65 0.87 12.60
N ILE A 74 -4.57 1.21 13.50
CA ILE A 74 -4.41 1.01 14.93
C ILE A 74 -5.13 -0.29 15.26
N ASP A 75 -4.39 -1.26 15.78
CA ASP A 75 -4.84 -2.58 16.23
C ASP A 75 -5.01 -3.64 15.14
N VAL A 76 -4.00 -3.87 14.28
CA VAL A 76 -4.09 -4.92 13.24
C VAL A 76 -4.31 -6.32 13.81
N ASP A 77 -5.23 -7.08 13.25
CA ASP A 77 -5.44 -8.46 13.69
C ASP A 77 -4.36 -9.40 13.13
N LEU A 78 -3.98 -10.40 13.92
CA LEU A 78 -3.15 -11.48 13.43
C LEU A 78 -3.94 -12.37 12.47
N PHE A 79 -3.22 -13.17 11.69
CA PHE A 79 -3.81 -14.24 10.89
C PHE A 79 -4.80 -15.08 11.75
N SER A 80 -6.02 -15.36 11.29
CA SER A 80 -6.45 -15.45 9.88
C SER A 80 -6.99 -14.18 9.21
N THR A 81 -6.84 -13.01 9.81
CA THR A 81 -7.16 -11.74 9.14
C THR A 81 -6.06 -11.37 8.14
N PHE A 82 -6.46 -10.87 6.97
CA PHE A 82 -5.57 -10.33 5.94
C PHE A 82 -6.19 -9.11 5.27
N TYR A 83 -5.36 -8.25 4.72
CA TYR A 83 -5.72 -6.99 4.09
C TYR A 83 -5.38 -7.05 2.61
N TYR A 84 -6.27 -6.57 1.75
CA TYR A 84 -6.07 -6.61 0.31
C TYR A 84 -6.85 -5.51 -0.39
N ASP A 85 -6.40 -5.11 -1.57
CA ASP A 85 -7.12 -4.23 -2.48
C ASP A 85 -6.71 -4.50 -3.93
N GLU A 86 -7.58 -4.11 -4.86
CA GLU A 86 -7.34 -4.23 -6.31
C GLU A 86 -6.69 -2.96 -6.86
N PHE A 87 -5.80 -3.13 -7.83
CA PHE A 87 -5.31 -2.04 -8.65
C PHE A 87 -5.07 -2.49 -10.09
N ASP A 88 -5.28 -1.57 -11.02
CA ASP A 88 -4.92 -1.77 -12.42
C ASP A 88 -3.54 -1.21 -12.71
N VAL A 89 -2.80 -1.84 -13.61
CA VAL A 89 -1.69 -1.24 -14.34
C VAL A 89 -2.18 -0.89 -15.73
N TYR A 90 -2.12 0.39 -16.09
CA TYR A 90 -2.59 0.85 -17.40
C TYR A 90 -1.53 0.68 -18.48
N SER A 91 -1.95 0.60 -19.74
CA SER A 91 -1.02 0.55 -20.89
C SER A 91 -0.12 1.79 -21.01
N SER A 92 -0.56 2.92 -20.46
CA SER A 92 0.26 4.13 -20.32
C SER A 92 1.36 4.01 -19.25
N GLU A 93 1.27 3.03 -18.38
CA GLU A 93 2.23 2.77 -17.29
C GLU A 93 3.25 1.67 -17.66
N THR A 94 3.10 1.05 -18.84
CA THR A 94 3.98 0.00 -19.36
C THR A 94 4.62 0.40 -20.68
N GLN A 95 5.01 1.68 -20.82
CA GLN A 95 5.52 2.23 -22.09
C GLN A 95 7.03 2.01 -22.27
N THR A 96 7.71 1.52 -21.23
CA THR A 96 9.16 1.27 -21.20
C THR A 96 9.48 -0.22 -21.24
N THR A 97 10.75 -0.55 -21.48
CA THR A 97 11.22 -1.95 -21.45
C THR A 97 11.35 -2.51 -20.03
N THR A 98 11.49 -1.64 -19.04
CA THR A 98 11.52 -2.01 -17.62
C THR A 98 10.09 -2.24 -17.13
N PRO A 99 9.79 -3.38 -16.49
CA PRO A 99 8.48 -3.64 -15.91
C PRO A 99 8.13 -2.60 -14.82
N PRO A 100 6.84 -2.28 -14.63
CA PRO A 100 6.40 -1.59 -13.43
C PRO A 100 6.60 -2.49 -12.21
N ASP A 101 6.71 -1.90 -11.03
CA ASP A 101 6.85 -2.62 -9.77
C ASP A 101 5.97 -1.99 -8.68
N VAL A 102 5.61 -2.79 -7.68
CA VAL A 102 4.97 -2.30 -6.46
C VAL A 102 6.05 -2.16 -5.39
N TYR A 103 6.38 -0.92 -5.07
CA TYR A 103 7.15 -0.57 -3.89
C TYR A 103 6.27 -0.59 -2.66
N PHE A 104 6.79 -1.16 -1.58
CA PHE A 104 6.13 -1.22 -0.30
C PHE A 104 7.06 -0.75 0.81
N ASP A 105 6.50 -0.01 1.76
CA ASP A 105 7.13 0.35 3.01
C ASP A 105 6.13 0.07 4.13
N ILE A 106 6.43 -0.96 4.92
CA ILE A 106 5.57 -1.47 5.98
C ILE A 106 6.35 -1.46 7.28
N SER A 107 5.76 -0.91 8.33
CA SER A 107 6.34 -0.93 9.66
C SER A 107 5.29 -1.32 10.68
N VAL A 108 5.67 -2.21 11.59
CA VAL A 108 4.88 -2.60 12.76
C VAL A 108 5.50 -1.91 13.96
N ASP A 109 4.83 -0.88 14.45
CA ASP A 109 5.24 -0.05 15.56
C ASP A 109 4.37 -0.29 16.80
N ASP A 110 4.90 0.09 17.97
CA ASP A 110 4.20 0.08 19.26
C ASP A 110 3.56 -1.26 19.61
N THR A 111 4.37 -2.31 19.74
CA THR A 111 3.91 -3.62 20.26
C THR A 111 3.62 -3.59 21.77
N GLY A 112 3.55 -2.41 22.40
CA GLY A 112 3.31 -2.26 23.83
C GLY A 112 4.33 -3.02 24.70
N VAL A 113 3.83 -3.88 25.60
CA VAL A 113 4.66 -4.73 26.46
C VAL A 113 5.06 -6.06 25.79
N ASP A 114 4.53 -6.32 24.59
CA ASP A 114 4.85 -7.53 23.82
C ASP A 114 6.20 -7.37 23.14
N VAL A 115 7.20 -8.08 23.65
CA VAL A 115 8.45 -8.28 22.91
C VAL A 115 8.28 -9.54 22.06
N VAL A 116 7.49 -9.43 21.01
CA VAL A 116 7.29 -10.49 20.01
C VAL A 116 7.74 -9.98 18.64
N THR A 117 8.36 -10.86 17.87
CA THR A 117 8.65 -10.59 16.46
C THR A 117 7.39 -10.85 15.64
N VAL A 118 7.05 -9.90 14.77
CA VAL A 118 5.94 -9.99 13.84
C VAL A 118 6.46 -10.31 12.45
N THR A 119 6.00 -11.43 11.88
CA THR A 119 6.22 -11.74 10.47
C THR A 119 5.16 -11.01 9.64
N ILE A 120 5.61 -10.17 8.72
CA ILE A 120 4.80 -9.50 7.71
C ILE A 120 4.88 -10.35 6.45
N HIS A 121 3.75 -10.84 5.99
CA HIS A 121 3.64 -11.54 4.73
C HIS A 121 3.07 -10.60 3.68
N PHE A 122 3.70 -10.52 2.51
CA PHE A 122 3.21 -9.72 1.39
C PHE A 122 3.18 -10.54 0.11
N ALA A 123 2.09 -10.49 -0.62
CA ALA A 123 1.93 -11.17 -1.91
C ALA A 123 1.17 -10.29 -2.92
N ILE A 124 1.45 -10.50 -4.20
CA ILE A 124 0.73 -9.88 -5.32
C ILE A 124 0.24 -10.98 -6.25
N TYR A 125 -1.01 -10.89 -6.63
CA TYR A 125 -1.68 -11.79 -7.57
C TYR A 125 -2.16 -11.01 -8.79
N GLU A 126 -1.99 -11.59 -9.98
CA GLU A 126 -2.55 -11.05 -11.22
C GLU A 126 -3.96 -11.61 -11.42
N ILE A 127 -4.92 -10.96 -10.79
CA ILE A 127 -6.31 -11.38 -10.69
C ILE A 127 -7.16 -10.16 -10.34
N ASP A 128 -8.42 -10.16 -10.71
CA ASP A 128 -9.39 -9.17 -10.22
C ASP A 128 -9.94 -9.57 -8.84
N GLN A 129 -10.43 -8.58 -8.09
CA GLN A 129 -10.98 -8.77 -6.75
C GLN A 129 -12.14 -9.76 -6.72
N THR A 130 -13.00 -9.73 -7.73
CA THR A 130 -14.19 -10.62 -7.76
C THR A 130 -13.77 -12.07 -7.88
N THR A 131 -12.80 -12.36 -8.74
CA THR A 131 -12.23 -13.69 -8.91
C THR A 131 -11.44 -14.08 -7.66
N PHE A 132 -10.64 -13.18 -7.08
CA PHE A 132 -9.92 -13.40 -5.83
C PHE A 132 -10.87 -13.82 -4.68
N ASP A 133 -11.95 -13.06 -4.46
CA ASP A 133 -12.96 -13.31 -3.43
C ASP A 133 -13.72 -14.64 -3.66
N SER A 134 -13.79 -15.10 -4.91
CA SER A 134 -14.47 -16.35 -5.27
C SER A 134 -13.65 -17.62 -5.01
N ILE A 135 -12.33 -17.48 -4.81
CA ILE A 135 -11.41 -18.60 -4.60
C ILE A 135 -11.25 -18.81 -3.08
N PRO A 136 -11.76 -19.91 -2.51
CA PRO A 136 -11.84 -20.06 -1.05
C PRO A 136 -10.53 -20.51 -0.39
N THR A 137 -9.47 -20.77 -1.16
CA THR A 137 -8.21 -21.33 -0.64
C THR A 137 -6.99 -20.67 -1.26
N TRP A 138 -5.94 -20.47 -0.46
CA TRP A 138 -4.64 -19.96 -0.93
C TRP A 138 -4.05 -20.79 -2.07
N ALA A 139 -4.13 -22.13 -1.99
CA ALA A 139 -3.66 -23.01 -3.06
C ALA A 139 -4.42 -22.81 -4.39
N GLY A 140 -5.66 -22.31 -4.34
CA GLY A 140 -6.41 -21.94 -5.55
C GLY A 140 -5.91 -20.64 -6.18
N LEU A 141 -5.20 -19.80 -5.42
CA LEU A 141 -4.62 -18.54 -5.86
C LEU A 141 -3.20 -18.71 -6.44
N ASP A 142 -2.53 -19.84 -6.21
CA ASP A 142 -1.15 -20.11 -6.65
C ASP A 142 -0.93 -19.89 -8.15
N SER A 143 -1.94 -20.16 -8.99
CA SER A 143 -1.82 -19.95 -10.45
C SER A 143 -1.81 -18.47 -10.87
N TYR A 144 -2.24 -17.57 -9.98
CA TYR A 144 -2.28 -16.12 -10.17
C TYR A 144 -1.15 -15.40 -9.45
N LEU A 145 -0.36 -16.11 -8.64
CA LEU A 145 0.71 -15.53 -7.85
C LEU A 145 1.79 -14.94 -8.75
N VAL A 146 2.06 -13.64 -8.59
CA VAL A 146 3.14 -12.92 -9.26
C VAL A 146 4.41 -13.03 -8.42
N GLU A 147 4.33 -12.56 -7.17
CA GLU A 147 5.46 -12.53 -6.25
C GLU A 147 4.96 -12.52 -4.80
N GLN A 148 5.76 -13.07 -3.88
CA GLN A 148 5.49 -13.05 -2.43
C GLN A 148 6.79 -12.99 -1.62
N GLY A 149 6.70 -12.54 -0.37
CA GLY A 149 7.83 -12.53 0.56
C GLY A 149 7.42 -12.31 2.01
N ASP A 150 8.32 -12.73 2.90
CA ASP A 150 8.17 -12.66 4.35
C ASP A 150 9.22 -11.70 4.92
N TYR A 151 8.79 -10.81 5.82
CA TYR A 151 9.62 -9.79 6.45
C TYR A 151 9.38 -9.77 7.96
N TYR A 152 10.29 -9.18 8.73
CA TYR A 152 10.21 -9.16 10.20
C TYR A 152 10.17 -7.74 10.72
N ASP A 153 9.09 -7.39 11.41
CA ASP A 153 8.79 -6.11 12.07
C ASP A 153 8.72 -4.88 11.13
N THR A 154 9.53 -4.86 10.07
CA THR A 154 9.58 -3.85 9.02
C THR A 154 9.81 -4.53 7.66
N ALA A 155 9.19 -4.00 6.61
CA ALA A 155 9.33 -4.47 5.23
C ALA A 155 9.47 -3.27 4.29
N THR A 156 10.66 -3.05 3.75
CA THR A 156 10.87 -2.04 2.70
C THR A 156 11.46 -2.73 1.48
N GLY A 157 10.77 -2.67 0.36
CA GLY A 157 11.16 -3.41 -0.83
C GLY A 157 10.28 -3.14 -2.02
N PHE A 158 10.38 -4.00 -3.03
CA PHE A 158 9.54 -3.94 -4.21
C PHE A 158 9.35 -5.33 -4.82
N PHE A 159 8.20 -5.52 -5.47
CA PHE A 159 7.90 -6.69 -6.29
C PHE A 159 7.68 -6.27 -7.73
N ASN A 160 8.40 -6.92 -8.65
CA ASN A 160 8.26 -6.58 -10.07
C ASN A 160 6.94 -7.16 -10.57
N LEU A 161 6.19 -6.33 -11.27
CA LEU A 161 5.01 -6.79 -11.99
C LEU A 161 5.43 -7.32 -13.36
N GLN A 162 4.45 -7.85 -14.08
CA GLN A 162 4.65 -8.16 -15.48
C GLN A 162 4.72 -6.86 -16.31
N ASN A 163 5.51 -6.85 -17.39
CA ASN A 163 5.63 -5.65 -18.25
C ASN A 163 4.45 -5.52 -19.24
N TYR A 164 3.22 -5.60 -18.73
CA TYR A 164 2.00 -5.37 -19.49
C TYR A 164 0.86 -4.90 -18.58
N ALA A 165 -0.13 -4.28 -19.21
CA ALA A 165 -1.33 -3.80 -18.52
C ALA A 165 -2.20 -4.97 -18.06
N SER A 166 -2.47 -5.03 -16.76
CA SER A 166 -3.32 -6.06 -16.14
C SER A 166 -3.93 -5.53 -14.85
N THR A 167 -4.81 -6.34 -14.26
CA THR A 167 -5.41 -6.08 -12.94
C THR A 167 -4.73 -6.99 -11.93
N TYR A 168 -4.43 -6.43 -10.76
CA TYR A 168 -3.72 -7.11 -9.70
C TYR A 168 -4.41 -6.91 -8.35
N VAL A 169 -4.22 -7.87 -7.46
CA VAL A 169 -4.60 -7.77 -6.05
C VAL A 169 -3.34 -7.94 -5.21
N TRP A 170 -3.07 -6.97 -4.34
CA TRP A 170 -2.03 -7.09 -3.33
C TRP A 170 -2.65 -7.61 -2.02
N VAL A 171 -1.89 -8.37 -1.24
CA VAL A 171 -2.39 -9.02 -0.01
C VAL A 171 -1.32 -8.98 1.07
N ILE A 172 -1.68 -8.49 2.26
CA ILE A 172 -0.82 -8.41 3.44
C ILE A 172 -1.47 -9.14 4.62
N TRP A 173 -0.70 -9.94 5.35
CA TRP A 173 -1.14 -10.48 6.65
C TRP A 173 0.01 -10.55 7.65
N PHE A 174 -0.35 -10.61 8.93
CA PHE A 174 0.60 -10.56 10.03
C PHE A 174 0.54 -11.84 10.84
N GLU A 175 1.69 -12.39 11.18
CA GLU A 175 1.82 -13.55 12.07
C GLU A 175 2.77 -13.25 13.22
N ALA A 176 2.43 -13.71 14.42
CA ALA A 176 3.30 -13.63 15.58
C ALA A 176 2.93 -14.74 16.57
N SER A 177 3.77 -14.97 17.57
CA SER A 177 3.49 -15.99 18.60
C SER A 177 2.27 -15.65 19.46
N SER A 178 2.00 -14.36 19.68
CA SER A 178 0.87 -13.85 20.46
C SER A 178 0.72 -12.35 20.27
N LYS A 179 -0.50 -11.84 20.41
CA LYS A 179 -0.80 -10.40 20.52
C LYS A 179 -1.54 -10.17 21.84
N THR A 180 -0.94 -9.40 22.75
CA THR A 180 -1.53 -9.06 24.07
C THR A 180 -1.76 -7.56 24.26
N SER A 181 -1.25 -6.73 23.35
CA SER A 181 -1.57 -5.30 23.25
C SER A 181 -2.01 -4.88 21.85
N VAL A 182 -2.43 -3.61 21.74
CA VAL A 182 -2.69 -2.93 20.47
C VAL A 182 -1.36 -2.69 19.77
N TRP A 183 -1.30 -2.95 18.46
CA TRP A 183 -0.16 -2.66 17.60
C TRP A 183 -0.55 -1.61 16.57
N THR A 184 0.37 -0.73 16.22
CA THR A 184 0.18 0.20 15.11
C THR A 184 0.94 -0.34 13.91
N VAL A 185 0.30 -0.35 12.75
CA VAL A 185 0.98 -0.68 11.50
C VAL A 185 0.81 0.47 10.53
N ASP A 186 1.93 0.90 9.97
CA ASP A 186 1.96 1.80 8.82
C ASP A 186 2.29 1.00 7.56
N VAL A 187 1.48 1.15 6.53
CA VAL A 187 1.60 0.46 5.24
C VAL A 187 1.49 1.50 4.14
N ASP A 188 2.57 1.73 3.41
CA ASP A 188 2.58 2.54 2.20
C ASP A 188 2.88 1.67 0.98
N LEU A 189 2.00 1.71 -0.01
CA LEU A 189 2.11 0.97 -1.27
C LEU A 189 2.11 1.95 -2.45
N THR A 190 3.13 1.84 -3.30
CA THR A 190 3.33 2.72 -4.45
C THR A 190 3.66 1.93 -5.71
N LEU A 191 2.93 2.16 -6.79
CA LEU A 191 3.29 1.67 -8.12
C LEU A 191 4.37 2.57 -8.71
N ARG A 192 5.51 2.01 -9.07
CA ARG A 192 6.59 2.69 -9.78
C ARG A 192 6.65 2.17 -11.21
N TYR A 193 6.63 3.07 -12.18
CA TYR A 193 6.44 2.70 -13.58
C TYR A 193 7.13 3.65 -14.55
N ASN A 194 7.19 3.27 -15.84
CA ASN A 194 7.88 4.00 -16.89
C ASN A 194 9.32 4.38 -16.52
N TRP A 195 10.08 3.41 -15.99
CA TRP A 195 11.49 3.58 -15.67
C TRP A 195 12.33 3.73 -16.93
N ASN A 196 13.15 4.77 -16.97
CA ASN A 196 14.27 4.84 -17.90
C ASN A 196 15.55 4.55 -17.12
N LEU A 197 16.05 3.32 -17.24
CA LEU A 197 17.34 2.87 -16.69
C LEU A 197 18.50 3.24 -17.61
#